data_AF-A0ABD7GNZ4-F1
#
_entry.id   AF-A0ABD7GNZ4-F1
#
_cell.length_a   1.000
_cell.length_b   1.000
_cell.length_c   1.000
_cell.angle_alpha   90.00
_cell.angle_beta   90.00
_cell.angle_gamma   90.00
#
_symmetry.space_group_name_H-M   'P 1'
#
loop_
_entity.id
_entity.type
_entity.pdbx_description
1 polymer ?
#
loop_
_entity_poly.entity_id
_entity_poly.type
_entity_poly.pdbx_seq_one_letter_code
_entity_poly.pdbx_strand_id
1 'polypeptide(L)'
;MHNTNVSVADQNTVINSNVALFDSQYLNAISTFAQIMAQGTATVPKHLQGNQADCMAVAMQAAQWQMNPFAVTQKTHLINGVLGYEAQLVN
;
A
#
# COMPACT_ATOMS: atom_id res chain seq x y z
N MET A 1 -33.76 -8.60 -31.67
CA MET A 1 -34.76 -8.41 -30.59
C MET A 1 -34.08 -8.80 -29.28
N HIS A 2 -34.15 -7.92 -28.27
CA HIS A 2 -33.70 -8.07 -26.87
C HIS A 2 -32.16 -8.09 -26.65
N ASN A 3 -31.51 -6.93 -26.46
CA ASN A 3 -31.31 -6.17 -25.20
C ASN A 3 -30.56 -7.01 -24.13
N THR A 4 -29.41 -6.55 -23.63
CA THR A 4 -29.37 -5.97 -22.27
C THR A 4 -28.17 -5.03 -22.11
N ASN A 5 -28.49 -3.81 -21.68
CA ASN A 5 -27.61 -2.76 -21.22
C ASN A 5 -26.66 -3.28 -20.12
N VAL A 6 -25.35 -3.22 -20.36
CA VAL A 6 -24.40 -3.18 -19.25
C VAL A 6 -24.35 -1.72 -18.81
N SER A 7 -25.17 -1.40 -17.81
CA SER A 7 -25.06 -0.17 -17.05
C SER A 7 -23.66 -0.13 -16.43
N VAL A 8 -22.82 0.78 -16.92
CA VAL A 8 -21.55 1.09 -16.29
C VAL A 8 -21.90 1.75 -14.96
N ALA A 9 -21.97 0.95 -13.89
CA ALA A 9 -22.21 1.44 -12.56
C ALA A 9 -20.97 2.24 -12.12
N ASP A 10 -21.15 3.56 -12.17
CA ASP A 10 -20.32 4.61 -11.60
C ASP A 10 -19.72 4.16 -10.25
N GLN A 11 -18.42 3.82 -10.24
CA GLN A 11 -17.69 3.47 -9.03
C GLN A 11 -17.31 4.75 -8.27
N ASN A 12 -18.29 5.60 -7.98
CA ASN A 12 -18.12 6.77 -7.13
C ASN A 12 -18.79 6.52 -5.76
N THR A 13 -18.45 5.39 -5.15
CA THR A 13 -18.78 5.17 -3.75
C THR A 13 -17.73 5.92 -2.94
N VAL A 14 -18.15 6.89 -2.13
CA VAL A 14 -17.30 7.46 -1.08
C VAL A 14 -17.09 6.34 -0.05
N ILE A 15 -16.14 5.45 -0.33
CA ILE A 15 -15.78 4.37 0.58
C ILE A 15 -14.93 5.01 1.66
N ASN A 16 -15.35 4.87 2.92
CA ASN A 16 -14.47 5.15 4.06
C ASN A 16 -13.16 4.40 3.80
N SER A 17 -12.09 5.14 3.47
CA SER A 17 -10.87 4.59 2.86
C SER A 17 -10.22 3.48 3.72
N ASN A 18 -10.48 3.50 5.02
CA ASN A 18 -10.06 2.48 5.97
C ASN A 18 -10.78 1.14 5.80
N VAL A 19 -12.08 1.11 5.46
CA VAL A 19 -12.85 -0.14 5.29
C VAL A 19 -12.56 -0.76 3.92
N ALA A 20 -12.33 0.06 2.88
CA ALA A 20 -11.93 -0.42 1.56
C ALA A 20 -10.58 -1.14 1.57
N LEU A 21 -9.64 -0.67 2.40
CA LEU A 21 -8.28 -1.19 2.47
C LEU A 21 -8.22 -2.67 2.90
N PHE A 22 -9.17 -3.11 3.72
CA PHE A 22 -9.24 -4.48 4.23
C PHE A 22 -10.15 -5.39 3.41
N ASP A 23 -10.68 -4.92 2.28
CA ASP A 23 -11.36 -5.81 1.35
C ASP A 23 -10.37 -6.80 0.74
N SER A 24 -10.79 -8.06 0.60
CA SER A 24 -9.97 -9.16 0.11
C SER A 24 -9.29 -8.88 -1.23
N GLN A 25 -9.94 -8.14 -2.12
CA GLN A 25 -9.40 -7.81 -3.43
C GLN A 25 -8.29 -6.77 -3.32
N TYR A 26 -8.48 -5.75 -2.47
CA TYR A 26 -7.47 -4.74 -2.17
C TYR A 26 -6.26 -5.34 -1.47
N LEU A 27 -6.46 -6.23 -0.49
CA LEU A 27 -5.37 -6.91 0.20
C LEU A 27 -4.52 -7.78 -0.75
N ASN A 28 -5.15 -8.45 -1.73
CA ASN A 28 -4.41 -9.20 -2.76
C ASN A 28 -3.61 -8.26 -3.69
N ALA A 29 -4.19 -7.14 -4.09
CA ALA A 29 -3.50 -6.14 -4.91
C ALA A 29 -2.29 -5.55 -4.16
N ILE A 30 -2.47 -5.16 -2.89
CA ILE A 30 -1.38 -4.65 -2.05
C ILE A 30 -0.32 -5.73 -1.79
N SER A 31 -0.71 -6.98 -1.55
CA SER A 31 0.24 -8.08 -1.36
C SER A 31 1.12 -8.30 -2.59
N THR A 32 0.53 -8.29 -3.80
CA THR A 32 1.28 -8.38 -5.06
C THR A 32 2.22 -7.20 -5.23
N PHE A 33 1.75 -5.99 -4.94
CA PHE A 33 2.57 -4.78 -4.99
C PHE A 33 3.74 -4.83 -4.00
N ALA A 34 3.49 -5.29 -2.77
CA ALA A 34 4.53 -5.47 -1.75
C ALA A 34 5.57 -6.52 -2.15
N GLN A 35 5.17 -7.58 -2.85
CA GLN A 35 6.11 -8.56 -3.41
C GLN A 35 7.05 -7.92 -4.44
N ILE A 36 6.56 -6.99 -5.26
CA ILE A 36 7.38 -6.22 -6.20
C ILE A 36 8.30 -5.27 -5.44
N MET A 37 7.79 -4.57 -4.42
CA MET A 37 8.60 -3.68 -3.58
C MET A 37 9.76 -4.44 -2.92
N ALA A 38 9.53 -5.62 -2.36
CA ALA A 38 10.56 -6.41 -1.70
C ALA A 38 11.72 -6.82 -2.63
N GLN A 39 11.50 -6.82 -3.95
CA GLN A 39 12.54 -7.08 -4.96
C GLN A 39 13.35 -5.83 -5.32
N GLY A 40 12.90 -4.64 -4.92
CA GLY A 40 13.60 -3.38 -5.17
C GLY A 40 14.94 -3.33 -4.43
N THR A 41 16.02 -3.03 -5.15
CA THR A 41 17.38 -3.00 -4.54
C THR A 41 17.90 -1.58 -4.31
N ALA A 42 17.55 -0.63 -5.19
CA ALA A 42 18.01 0.76 -5.12
C ALA A 42 16.98 1.70 -4.47
N THR A 43 15.69 1.40 -4.62
CA THR A 43 14.57 2.26 -4.21
C THR A 43 13.89 1.80 -2.91
N VAL A 44 14.40 0.73 -2.30
CA VAL A 44 13.89 0.15 -1.05
C VAL A 44 15.06 -0.05 -0.09
N PRO A 45 14.97 0.40 1.18
CA PRO A 45 16.01 0.23 2.18
C PRO A 45 16.32 -1.22 2.50
N LYS A 46 17.55 -1.48 2.95
CA LYS A 46 18.05 -2.83 3.24
C LYS A 46 17.18 -3.63 4.21
N HIS A 47 16.55 -2.98 5.20
CA HIS A 47 15.68 -3.66 6.16
C HIS A 47 14.33 -4.10 5.60
N LEU A 48 13.94 -3.64 4.42
CA LEU A 48 12.69 -4.05 3.74
C LEU A 48 12.95 -4.97 2.53
N GLN A 49 14.19 -5.04 2.04
CA GLN A 49 14.57 -5.91 0.92
C GLN A 49 14.33 -7.38 1.26
N GLY A 50 13.64 -8.09 0.38
CA GLY A 50 13.24 -9.48 0.59
C GLY A 50 12.15 -9.70 1.65
N ASN A 51 11.68 -8.63 2.32
CA ASN A 51 10.64 -8.72 3.33
C ASN A 51 9.31 -8.18 2.79
N GLN A 52 8.52 -9.08 2.19
CA GLN A 52 7.21 -8.74 1.63
C GLN A 52 6.22 -8.27 2.70
N ALA A 53 6.27 -8.83 3.91
CA ALA A 53 5.32 -8.49 4.98
C ALA A 53 5.52 -7.03 5.44
N ASP A 54 6.77 -6.62 5.68
CA ASP A 54 7.05 -5.24 6.07
C ASP A 54 6.83 -4.27 4.90
N CYS A 55 7.14 -4.65 3.66
CA CYS A 55 6.77 -3.87 2.47
C CYS A 55 5.25 -3.66 2.37
N MET A 56 4.46 -4.68 2.69
CA MET A 56 3.00 -4.59 2.71
C MET A 56 2.52 -3.63 3.80
N ALA A 57 3.08 -3.70 5.00
CA ALA A 57 2.77 -2.77 6.08
C ALA A 57 3.04 -1.31 5.68
N VAL A 58 4.18 -1.04 5.03
CA VAL A 58 4.52 0.29 4.52
C VAL A 58 3.58 0.73 3.40
N ALA A 59 3.22 -0.17 2.47
CA ALA A 59 2.30 0.14 1.39
C ALA A 59 0.90 0.49 1.91
N MET A 60 0.41 -0.25 2.91
CA MET A 60 -0.85 0.04 3.59
C MET A 60 -0.79 1.38 4.35
N GLN A 61 0.33 1.68 5.01
CA GLN A 61 0.53 2.96 5.69
C GLN A 61 0.53 4.12 4.70
N ALA A 62 1.22 3.97 3.57
CA ALA A 62 1.26 4.97 2.51
C ALA A 62 -0.14 5.20 1.91
N ALA A 63 -0.93 4.14 1.71
CA ALA A 63 -2.31 4.26 1.25
C ALA A 63 -3.18 5.07 2.22
N GLN A 64 -3.04 4.84 3.53
CA GLN A 64 -3.74 5.61 4.56
C GLN A 64 -3.36 7.10 4.56
N TRP A 65 -2.08 7.41 4.33
CA TRP A 65 -1.60 8.79 4.17
C TRP A 65 -1.82 9.38 2.77
N GLN A 66 -2.41 8.61 1.84
CA GLN A 66 -2.55 8.98 0.43
C GLN A 66 -1.20 9.37 -0.22
N MET A 67 -0.12 8.71 0.19
CA MET A 67 1.26 8.95 -0.25
C MET A 67 1.79 7.84 -1.17
N ASN A 68 2.86 8.15 -1.91
CA ASN A 68 3.58 7.15 -2.69
C ASN A 68 4.33 6.17 -1.76
N PRO A 69 4.08 4.86 -1.84
CA PRO A 69 4.69 3.85 -0.97
C PRO A 69 6.22 3.77 -1.08
N PHE A 70 6.81 4.03 -2.26
CA PHE A 70 8.27 4.10 -2.37
C PHE A 70 8.84 5.33 -1.65
N ALA A 71 8.15 6.48 -1.71
CA ALA A 71 8.58 7.67 -0.98
C ALA A 71 8.50 7.47 0.54
N VAL A 72 7.45 6.82 1.02
CA VAL A 72 7.29 6.47 2.44
C VAL A 72 8.37 5.49 2.88
N THR A 73 8.61 4.45 2.08
CA THR A 73 9.63 3.43 2.32
C THR A 73 11.02 4.03 2.53
N GLN A 74 11.41 5.01 1.72
CA GLN A 74 12.73 5.67 1.83
C GLN A 74 12.92 6.45 3.14
N LYS A 75 11.85 6.71 3.88
CA LYS A 75 11.85 7.42 5.17
C LYS A 75 11.56 6.49 6.35
N THR A 76 11.71 5.18 6.14
CA THR A 76 11.61 4.19 7.21
C THR A 76 12.97 3.93 7.85
N HIS A 77 12.97 3.59 9.13
CA HIS A 77 14.15 3.20 9.87
C HIS A 77 13.78 2.18 10.95
N LEU A 78 14.77 1.45 11.47
CA LEU A 78 14.57 0.52 12.58
C LEU A 78 15.08 1.14 13.89
N ILE A 79 14.25 1.14 14.93
CA ILE A 79 14.64 1.46 16.30
C ILE A 79 14.33 0.22 17.15
N ASN A 80 15.36 -0.41 17.72
CA ASN A 80 15.22 -1.62 18.53
C ASN A 80 14.41 -2.74 17.83
N GLY A 81 14.56 -2.88 16.50
CA GLY A 81 13.85 -3.87 15.70
C GLY A 81 12.40 -3.51 15.34
N VAL A 82 11.92 -2.34 15.74
CA VAL A 82 10.60 -1.82 15.37
C VAL A 82 10.74 -0.86 14.20
N LEU A 83 9.86 -1.00 13.21
CA LEU A 83 9.78 -0.10 12.07
C LEU A 83 9.21 1.26 12.50
N GLY A 84 10.01 2.31 12.34
CA GLY A 84 9.63 3.70 12.50
C GLY A 84 9.59 4.45 11.18
N TYR A 85 8.87 5.57 11.16
CA TYR A 85 8.79 6.51 10.04
C TYR A 85 9.39 7.84 10.47
N GLU A 86 10.09 8.54 9.58
CA GLU A 86 10.56 9.89 9.87
C GLU A 86 9.37 10.83 10.18
N ALA A 87 9.57 11.76 11.12
CA ALA A 87 8.54 12.69 11.61
C ALA A 87 7.89 13.57 10.52
N GLN A 88 8.50 13.65 9.33
CA GLN A 88 7.95 14.40 8.18
C GLN A 88 6.79 13.71 7.47
N LEU A 89 6.50 12.46 7.81
CA LEU A 89 5.42 11.67 7.20
C LEU A 89 4.14 11.64 8.02
N VAL A 90 4.17 12.15 9.24
CA VAL A 90 3.01 12.16 10.15
C VAL A 90 2.46 13.59 10.16
N ASN A 91 1.27 13.77 9.61
CA ASN A 91 0.51 15.01 9.71
C ASN A 91 -0.91 14.71 10.18
#